data_AF-A0A8S9WJ57-F1
#
_entry.id   AF-A0A8S9WJ57-F1
#
_cell.length_a   1.000
_cell.length_b   1.000
_cell.length_c   1.000
_cell.angle_alpha   90.00
_cell.angle_beta   90.00
_cell.angle_gamma   90.00
#
_symmetry.space_group_name_H-M   'P 1'
#
loop_
_entity.id
_entity.type
_entity.pdbx_description
1 polymer ?
#
loop_
_entity_poly.entity_id
_entity_poly.type
_entity_poly.pdbx_seq_one_letter_code
_entity_poly.pdbx_strand_id
1 'polypeptide(L)'
;MKSLSVAALAFVLVLGCLFVYVAEDIPAFGDPNSAPNRYVKLFDTDAAGLVDDLNQGVIPASLNAKIEEIGLPLPSGVAKLKEGEWEAVIIPEETEQHFYPKEQKYYFITKKGDELWVYRYGLFKRFVEEGVHETKVSNMVTYILADYRGYDTLGETTVIFTAGVAVLLLLRRTGKRPE
;
A
#
# COMPACT_ATOMS: atom_id res chain seq x y z
N MET A 1 -0.75 -47.36 -15.09
CA MET A 1 -0.25 -46.04 -14.64
C MET A 1 0.79 -46.27 -13.56
N LYS A 2 2.02 -45.74 -13.66
CA LYS A 2 2.91 -45.73 -12.48
C LYS A 2 2.19 -44.97 -11.37
N SER A 3 2.02 -45.57 -10.19
CA SER A 3 1.38 -44.90 -9.06
C SER A 3 2.07 -43.57 -8.80
N LEU A 4 1.30 -42.54 -8.49
CA LEU A 4 1.89 -41.33 -7.94
C LEU A 4 2.62 -41.76 -6.67
N SER A 5 3.89 -41.39 -6.50
CA SER A 5 4.58 -41.64 -5.24
C SER A 5 3.74 -40.97 -4.15
N VAL A 6 3.35 -41.72 -3.12
CA VAL A 6 2.60 -41.20 -1.97
C VAL A 6 3.36 -40.00 -1.37
N ALA A 7 4.70 -40.04 -1.41
CA ALA A 7 5.56 -38.93 -1.00
C ALA A 7 5.38 -37.68 -1.87
N ALA A 8 5.20 -37.83 -3.20
CA ALA A 8 4.96 -36.71 -4.09
C ALA A 8 3.58 -36.07 -3.85
N LEU A 9 2.55 -36.89 -3.60
CA LEU A 9 1.22 -36.38 -3.26
C LEU A 9 1.24 -35.62 -1.92
N ALA A 10 1.88 -36.21 -0.90
CA ALA A 10 2.04 -35.57 0.40
C ALA A 10 2.81 -34.24 0.29
N PHE A 11 3.88 -34.20 -0.51
CA PHE A 11 4.64 -32.97 -0.74
C PHE A 11 3.78 -31.86 -1.37
N VAL A 12 2.98 -32.18 -2.39
CA VAL A 12 2.08 -31.20 -3.03
C VAL A 12 1.03 -30.69 -2.06
N LEU A 13 0.47 -31.57 -1.23
CA LEU A 13 -0.50 -31.17 -0.20
C LEU A 13 0.12 -30.26 0.85
N VAL A 14 1.32 -30.60 1.35
CA VAL A 14 2.06 -29.76 2.30
C VAL A 14 2.36 -28.39 1.70
N LEU A 15 2.81 -28.34 0.44
CA LEU A 15 3.06 -27.07 -0.23
C LEU A 15 1.78 -26.26 -0.41
N GLY A 16 0.67 -26.90 -0.81
CA GLY A 16 -0.63 -26.25 -0.93
C GLY A 16 -1.12 -25.67 0.41
N CYS A 17 -0.99 -26.42 1.51
CA CYS A 17 -1.31 -25.94 2.86
C CYS A 17 -0.42 -24.76 3.26
N LEU A 18 0.87 -24.79 2.93
CA LEU A 18 1.78 -23.67 3.21
C LEU A 18 1.38 -22.40 2.43
N PHE A 19 0.95 -22.54 1.18
CA PHE A 19 0.43 -21.42 0.39
C PHE A 19 -0.81 -20.80 1.02
N VAL A 20 -1.75 -21.63 1.49
CA VAL A 20 -2.96 -21.13 2.17
C VAL A 20 -2.59 -20.43 3.48
N TYR A 21 -1.71 -21.02 4.27
CA TYR A 21 -1.20 -20.42 5.50
C TYR A 21 -0.60 -19.01 5.26
N VAL A 22 0.24 -18.85 4.24
CA VAL A 22 0.81 -17.54 3.90
C VAL A 22 -0.26 -16.56 3.40
N ALA A 23 -1.26 -17.03 2.67
CA ALA A 23 -2.33 -16.17 2.17
C ALA A 23 -3.25 -15.66 3.30
N GLU A 24 -3.36 -16.36 4.42
CA GLU A 24 -4.15 -15.95 5.59
C GLU A 24 -3.54 -14.75 6.33
N ASP A 25 -2.22 -14.55 6.25
CA ASP A 25 -1.54 -13.38 6.84
C ASP A 25 -1.76 -12.08 6.03
N ILE A 26 -2.31 -12.17 4.82
CA ILE A 26 -2.56 -11.00 3.98
C ILE A 26 -3.91 -10.36 4.37
N PRO A 27 -3.96 -9.01 4.57
CA PRO A 27 -5.21 -8.31 4.86
C PRO A 27 -6.27 -8.57 3.79
N ALA A 28 -7.55 -8.50 4.17
CA ALA A 28 -8.65 -8.68 3.24
C ALA A 28 -8.53 -7.75 2.03
N PHE A 29 -8.81 -8.29 0.84
CA PHE A 29 -8.70 -7.53 -0.40
C PHE A 29 -9.60 -6.27 -0.34
N GLY A 30 -9.00 -5.11 -0.56
CA GLY A 30 -9.71 -3.82 -0.50
C GLY A 30 -9.99 -3.30 0.91
N ASP A 31 -9.36 -3.83 1.95
CA ASP A 31 -9.47 -3.29 3.31
C ASP A 31 -8.99 -1.81 3.36
N PRO A 32 -9.88 -0.84 3.69
CA PRO A 32 -9.49 0.56 3.80
C PRO A 32 -8.52 0.83 4.95
N ASN A 33 -8.43 -0.08 5.93
CA ASN A 33 -7.53 0.01 7.07
C ASN A 33 -6.18 -0.69 6.84
N SER A 34 -5.95 -1.28 5.67
CA SER A 34 -4.64 -1.84 5.33
C SER A 34 -3.59 -0.74 5.26
N ALA A 35 -2.34 -1.10 5.61
CA ALA A 35 -1.25 -0.12 5.68
C ALA A 35 -1.07 0.67 4.36
N PRO A 36 -1.05 0.05 3.15
CA PRO A 36 -0.99 0.79 1.88
C PRO A 36 -2.09 1.84 1.68
N ASN A 37 -3.29 1.60 2.23
CA ASN A 37 -4.47 2.44 2.05
C ASN A 37 -4.62 3.52 3.12
N ARG A 38 -3.88 3.40 4.23
CA ARG A 38 -3.91 4.38 5.32
C ARG A 38 -2.96 5.56 5.06
N TYR A 39 -3.38 6.72 5.51
CA TYR A 39 -2.60 7.95 5.48
C TYR A 39 -1.47 7.93 6.53
N VAL A 40 -0.35 8.62 6.24
CA VAL A 40 0.80 8.74 7.16
C VAL A 40 0.67 10.05 7.93
N LYS A 41 0.66 10.00 9.28
CA LYS A 41 0.58 11.20 10.12
C LYS A 41 1.90 11.97 9.99
N LEU A 42 1.82 13.23 9.59
CA LEU A 42 2.99 14.11 9.52
C LEU A 42 3.23 14.80 10.86
N PHE A 43 2.23 15.53 11.35
CA PHE A 43 2.29 16.29 12.60
C PHE A 43 0.89 16.63 13.11
N ASP A 44 0.84 17.14 14.33
CA ASP A 44 -0.34 17.75 14.94
C ASP A 44 -0.06 19.21 15.34
N THR A 45 -1.13 19.98 15.48
CA THR A 45 -1.07 21.38 15.88
C THR A 45 -2.38 21.78 16.56
N ASP A 46 -2.34 22.84 17.37
CA ASP A 46 -3.55 23.41 17.98
C ASP A 46 -4.54 23.87 16.90
N ALA A 47 -5.82 23.54 17.06
CA ALA A 47 -6.89 23.83 16.11
C ALA A 47 -7.42 25.27 16.22
N ALA A 48 -7.09 25.99 17.29
CA ALA A 48 -7.62 27.31 17.57
C ALA A 48 -7.31 28.30 16.42
N GLY A 49 -8.34 28.90 15.85
CA GLY A 49 -8.24 29.88 14.76
C GLY A 49 -7.92 29.31 13.37
N LEU A 50 -7.44 28.06 13.27
CA LEU A 50 -7.09 27.44 11.98
C LEU A 50 -8.31 26.81 11.27
N VAL A 51 -9.31 26.39 12.04
CA VAL A 51 -10.51 25.73 11.51
C VAL A 51 -11.34 26.67 10.63
N ASP A 52 -11.40 27.95 10.99
CA ASP A 52 -12.19 28.94 10.24
C ASP A 52 -11.56 29.23 8.88
N ASP A 53 -10.23 29.37 8.83
CA ASP A 53 -9.48 29.51 7.58
C ASP A 53 -9.67 28.28 6.68
N LEU A 54 -9.53 27.08 7.23
CA LEU A 54 -9.73 25.82 6.50
C LEU A 54 -11.17 25.68 5.98
N ASN A 55 -12.17 26.12 6.76
CA ASN A 55 -13.57 26.15 6.34
C ASN A 55 -13.82 27.15 5.19
N GLN A 56 -13.04 28.23 5.11
CA GLN A 56 -13.11 29.22 4.03
C GLN A 56 -12.33 28.80 2.77
N GLY A 57 -11.70 27.61 2.78
CA GLY A 57 -10.86 27.16 1.67
C GLY A 57 -9.48 27.80 1.65
N VAL A 58 -9.07 28.45 2.75
CA VAL A 58 -7.77 29.10 2.90
C VAL A 58 -6.86 28.20 3.72
N ILE A 59 -5.62 28.04 3.27
CA ILE A 59 -4.61 27.27 3.99
C ILE A 59 -3.94 28.20 5.01
N PRO A 60 -3.99 27.90 6.32
CA PRO A 60 -3.38 28.75 7.33
C PRO A 60 -1.86 28.86 7.16
N ALA A 61 -1.31 30.07 7.39
CA ALA A 61 0.13 30.31 7.24
C ALA A 61 0.99 29.46 8.20
N SER A 62 0.50 29.19 9.41
CA SER A 62 1.15 28.29 10.37
C SER A 62 1.28 26.86 9.86
N LEU A 63 0.30 26.41 9.06
CA LEU A 63 0.31 25.09 8.46
C LEU A 63 1.35 25.03 7.33
N ASN A 64 1.38 26.04 6.46
CA ASN A 64 2.38 26.15 5.40
C ASN A 64 3.81 26.18 5.97
N ALA A 65 4.06 26.95 7.03
CA ALA A 65 5.37 27.02 7.67
C ALA A 65 5.85 25.64 8.17
N LYS A 66 4.95 24.86 8.81
CA LYS A 66 5.28 23.50 9.26
C LYS A 66 5.52 22.54 8.08
N ILE A 67 4.72 22.62 7.02
CA ILE A 67 4.87 21.79 5.82
C ILE A 67 6.22 22.09 5.14
N GLU A 68 6.59 23.37 5.06
CA GLU A 68 7.86 23.83 4.50
C GLU A 68 9.07 23.39 5.34
N GLU A 69 8.97 23.44 6.67
CA GLU A 69 10.00 22.93 7.59
C GLU A 69 10.28 21.44 7.37
N ILE A 70 9.25 20.64 7.06
CA ILE A 70 9.38 19.21 6.75
C ILE A 70 9.91 18.99 5.31
N GLY A 71 10.05 20.06 4.52
CA GLY A 71 10.54 20.00 3.14
C GLY A 71 9.52 19.43 2.16
N LEU A 72 8.22 19.62 2.42
CA LEU A 72 7.15 19.14 1.56
C LEU A 72 6.54 20.28 0.72
N PRO A 73 6.00 19.95 -0.48
CA PRO A 73 5.43 20.97 -1.35
C PRO A 73 4.17 21.58 -0.75
N LEU A 74 4.05 22.90 -0.85
CA LEU A 74 2.92 23.63 -0.28
C LEU A 74 1.62 23.32 -1.03
N PRO A 75 0.50 23.10 -0.31
CA PRO A 75 -0.79 22.92 -0.96
C PRO A 75 -1.24 24.19 -1.69
N SER A 76 -1.84 24.01 -2.86
CA SER A 76 -2.36 25.10 -3.70
C SER A 76 -3.79 25.49 -3.32
N GLY A 77 -4.53 24.58 -2.69
CA GLY A 77 -5.89 24.81 -2.21
C GLY A 77 -6.33 23.77 -1.20
N VAL A 78 -7.41 24.05 -0.48
CA VAL A 78 -8.02 23.13 0.48
C VAL A 78 -9.53 23.06 0.28
N ALA A 79 -10.06 21.85 0.27
CA ALA A 79 -11.49 21.56 0.13
C ALA A 79 -12.01 20.90 1.41
N LYS A 80 -13.16 21.37 1.90
CA LYS A 80 -13.86 20.75 3.02
C LYS A 80 -14.56 19.47 2.55
N LEU A 81 -14.26 18.35 3.19
CA LEU A 81 -14.93 17.08 2.93
C LEU A 81 -16.17 16.93 3.80
N LYS A 82 -15.97 17.06 5.12
CA LYS A 82 -16.96 16.88 6.17
C LYS A 82 -16.67 17.84 7.32
N GLU A 83 -17.56 17.90 8.29
CA GLU A 83 -17.31 18.69 9.48
C GLU A 83 -16.08 18.15 10.23
N GLY A 84 -15.03 18.98 10.33
CA GLY A 84 -13.76 18.58 10.93
C GLY A 84 -12.81 17.82 10.01
N GLU A 85 -13.09 17.69 8.70
CA GLU A 85 -12.21 17.02 7.73
C GLU A 85 -12.01 17.85 6.45
N TRP A 86 -10.75 17.98 6.04
CA TRP A 86 -10.33 18.76 4.87
C TRP A 86 -9.29 17.99 4.04
N GLU A 87 -9.30 18.23 2.73
CA GLU A 87 -8.34 17.73 1.76
C GLU A 87 -7.56 18.90 1.17
N ALA A 88 -6.23 18.89 1.28
CA ALA A 88 -5.38 19.87 0.61
C ALA A 88 -4.78 19.25 -0.66
N VAL A 89 -4.95 19.98 -1.76
CA VAL A 89 -4.52 19.57 -3.10
C VAL A 89 -3.32 20.37 -3.55
N ILE A 90 -2.46 19.74 -4.33
CA ILE A 90 -1.35 20.37 -5.02
C ILE A 90 -1.66 20.33 -6.52
N ILE A 91 -1.52 21.48 -7.16
CA ILE A 91 -1.54 21.59 -8.62
C ILE A 91 -0.08 21.67 -9.06
N PRO A 92 0.48 20.62 -9.70
CA PRO A 92 1.84 20.67 -10.21
C PRO A 92 1.97 21.79 -11.25
N GLU A 93 3.03 22.59 -11.17
CA GLU A 93 3.31 23.66 -12.14
C GLU A 93 3.64 23.10 -13.54
N GLU A 94 4.12 21.85 -13.62
CA GLU A 94 4.43 21.17 -14.87
C GLU A 94 3.15 20.64 -15.56
N THR A 95 2.69 21.39 -16.57
CA THR A 95 1.58 21.03 -17.46
C THR A 95 1.92 20.01 -18.55
N GLU A 96 3.18 19.55 -18.63
CA GLU A 96 3.65 18.63 -19.69
C GLU A 96 3.34 17.15 -19.41
N GLN A 97 2.95 16.80 -18.19
CA GLN A 97 2.53 15.45 -17.86
C GLN A 97 1.08 15.20 -18.34
N HIS A 98 0.92 14.95 -19.64
CA HIS A 98 -0.37 14.71 -20.30
C HIS A 98 -1.23 13.58 -19.68
N PHE A 99 -0.64 12.72 -18.84
CA PHE A 99 -1.28 11.53 -18.28
C PHE A 99 -1.61 11.62 -16.79
N TYR A 100 -1.26 12.70 -16.09
CA TYR A 100 -1.55 12.85 -14.66
C TYR A 100 -2.68 13.87 -14.41
N PRO A 101 -3.53 13.63 -13.40
CA PRO A 101 -4.58 14.59 -13.02
C PRO A 101 -3.94 15.91 -12.59
N LYS A 102 -4.54 17.02 -13.02
CA LYS A 102 -4.09 18.39 -12.73
C LYS A 102 -4.08 18.72 -11.24
N GLU A 103 -4.92 18.06 -10.46
CA GLU A 103 -5.01 18.21 -9.01
C GLU A 103 -4.65 16.89 -8.34
N GLN A 104 -3.66 16.93 -7.45
CA GLN A 104 -3.22 15.78 -6.68
C GLN A 104 -3.58 15.99 -5.20
N LYS A 105 -4.39 15.09 -4.66
CA LYS A 105 -4.65 15.05 -3.21
C LYS A 105 -3.35 14.71 -2.49
N TYR A 106 -2.87 15.63 -1.68
CA TYR A 106 -1.54 15.51 -1.09
C TYR A 106 -1.58 15.48 0.43
N TYR A 107 -2.49 16.23 1.04
CA TYR A 107 -2.68 16.25 2.48
C TYR A 107 -4.12 15.97 2.88
N PHE A 108 -4.29 15.19 3.94
CA PHE A 108 -5.55 15.01 4.64
C PHE A 108 -5.45 15.70 5.99
N ILE A 109 -6.43 16.50 6.36
CA ILE A 109 -6.44 17.24 7.62
C ILE A 109 -7.71 16.86 8.35
N THR A 110 -7.58 16.41 9.60
CA THR A 110 -8.75 16.12 10.43
C THR A 110 -8.60 16.72 11.83
N LYS A 111 -9.70 17.24 12.37
CA LYS A 111 -9.79 17.76 13.72
C LYS A 111 -10.07 16.61 14.69
N LYS A 112 -9.22 16.47 15.71
CA LYS A 112 -9.39 15.52 16.80
C LYS A 112 -9.36 16.28 18.13
N GLY A 113 -10.54 16.55 18.69
CA GLY A 113 -10.66 17.38 19.88
C GLY A 113 -10.22 18.81 19.60
N ASP A 114 -9.21 19.29 20.35
CA ASP A 114 -8.63 20.63 20.20
C ASP A 114 -7.43 20.66 19.24
N GLU A 115 -7.07 19.53 18.63
CA GLU A 115 -5.94 19.43 17.71
C GLU A 115 -6.39 19.24 16.26
N LEU A 116 -5.58 19.75 15.33
CA LEU A 116 -5.60 19.43 13.91
C LEU A 116 -4.47 18.46 13.59
N TRP A 117 -4.82 17.30 13.04
CA TRP A 117 -3.87 16.30 12.59
C TRP A 117 -3.76 16.35 11.09
N VAL A 118 -2.52 16.44 10.60
CA VAL A 118 -2.20 16.56 9.19
C VAL A 118 -1.52 15.29 8.75
N TYR A 119 -2.01 14.70 7.68
CA TYR A 119 -1.53 13.45 7.13
C TYR A 119 -1.17 13.64 5.68
N ARG A 120 -0.26 12.79 5.18
CA ARG A 120 0.13 12.75 3.78
C ARG A 120 -0.49 11.56 3.07
N TYR A 121 -1.01 11.83 1.87
CA TYR A 121 -1.30 10.79 0.90
C TYR A 121 -0.02 10.38 0.20
N GLY A 122 0.31 9.09 0.20
CA GLY A 122 1.47 8.62 -0.55
C GLY A 122 1.95 7.24 -0.14
N LEU A 123 1.65 6.25 -0.98
CA LEU A 123 2.13 4.88 -0.85
C LEU A 123 3.66 4.83 -0.71
N PHE A 124 4.38 5.53 -1.59
CA PHE A 124 5.85 5.54 -1.59
C PHE A 124 6.45 6.19 -0.34
N LYS A 125 5.81 7.21 0.22
CA LYS A 125 6.32 7.86 1.43
C LYS A 125 6.17 6.94 2.64
N ARG A 126 5.04 6.23 2.75
CA ARG A 126 4.85 5.21 3.77
C ARG A 126 5.92 4.12 3.70
N PHE A 127 6.22 3.64 2.50
CA PHE A 127 7.28 2.63 2.32
C PHE A 127 8.63 3.10 2.88
N VAL A 128 8.96 4.37 2.72
CA VAL A 128 10.25 4.92 3.19
C VAL A 128 10.23 5.22 4.69
N GLU A 129 9.14 5.78 5.22
CA GLU A 129 9.10 6.28 6.60
C GLU A 129 8.62 5.24 7.61
N GLU A 130 7.55 4.52 7.26
CA GLU A 130 6.89 3.57 8.17
C GLU A 130 7.26 2.12 7.86
N GLY A 131 7.82 1.84 6.67
CA GLY A 131 8.15 0.48 6.20
C GLY A 131 8.86 -0.37 7.23
N VAL A 132 9.97 0.14 7.78
CA VAL A 132 10.76 -0.58 8.80
C VAL A 132 9.99 -0.75 10.11
N HIS A 133 9.20 0.25 10.50
CA HIS A 133 8.44 0.22 11.75
C HIS A 133 7.28 -0.79 11.68
N GLU A 134 6.58 -0.85 10.55
CA GLU A 134 5.41 -1.71 10.31
C GLU A 134 5.80 -3.17 10.07
N THR A 135 6.86 -3.40 9.31
CA THR A 135 7.22 -4.74 8.81
C THR A 135 8.33 -5.40 9.64
N LYS A 136 9.08 -4.60 10.41
CA LYS A 136 10.31 -5.01 11.12
C LYS A 136 11.41 -5.54 10.19
N VAL A 137 11.29 -5.28 8.87
CA VAL A 137 12.27 -5.65 7.85
C VAL A 137 13.01 -4.38 7.40
N SER A 138 14.33 -4.44 7.29
CA SER A 138 15.14 -3.28 6.90
C SER A 138 15.22 -3.06 5.39
N ASN A 139 15.05 -4.11 4.58
CA ASN A 139 15.14 -4.03 3.13
C ASN A 139 13.83 -3.55 2.53
N MET A 140 13.87 -2.35 1.94
CA MET A 140 12.71 -1.72 1.30
C MET A 140 12.08 -2.54 0.18
N VAL A 141 12.88 -3.14 -0.69
CA VAL A 141 12.34 -3.95 -1.78
C VAL A 141 11.64 -5.19 -1.23
N THR A 142 12.22 -5.82 -0.21
CA THR A 142 11.67 -7.04 0.39
C THR A 142 10.29 -6.80 1.00
N TYR A 143 10.14 -5.80 1.88
CA TYR A 143 8.84 -5.55 2.51
C TYR A 143 7.81 -4.93 1.56
N ILE A 144 8.25 -4.24 0.50
CA ILE A 144 7.33 -3.79 -0.54
C ILE A 144 6.69 -4.99 -1.23
N LEU A 145 7.47 -5.99 -1.61
CA LEU A 145 6.97 -7.17 -2.32
C LEU A 145 6.18 -8.10 -1.39
N ALA A 146 6.70 -8.38 -0.19
CA ALA A 146 6.10 -9.37 0.71
C ALA A 146 4.92 -8.82 1.54
N ASP A 147 5.07 -7.64 2.15
CA ASP A 147 4.08 -7.12 3.11
C ASP A 147 3.09 -6.16 2.44
N TYR A 148 3.58 -5.14 1.72
CA TYR A 148 2.70 -4.13 1.13
C TYR A 148 2.04 -4.57 -0.17
N ARG A 149 2.73 -5.37 -0.99
CA ARG A 149 2.27 -5.90 -2.28
C ARG A 149 2.26 -7.42 -2.31
N GLY A 150 2.02 -8.04 -1.17
CA GLY A 150 2.01 -9.50 -1.01
C GLY A 150 1.06 -10.23 -1.97
N TYR A 151 -0.06 -9.60 -2.37
CA TYR A 151 -0.96 -10.17 -3.37
C TYR A 151 -0.32 -10.37 -4.75
N ASP A 152 0.51 -9.42 -5.21
CA ASP A 152 1.20 -9.54 -6.49
C ASP A 152 2.22 -10.69 -6.43
N THR A 153 3.02 -10.76 -5.36
CA THR A 153 4.00 -11.84 -5.14
C THR A 153 3.33 -13.20 -4.93
N LEU A 154 2.18 -13.27 -4.25
CA LEU A 154 1.39 -14.50 -4.12
C LEU A 154 0.90 -15.00 -5.49
N GLY A 155 0.46 -14.07 -6.35
CA GLY A 155 0.08 -14.35 -7.73
C GLY A 155 1.24 -14.89 -8.56
N GLU A 156 2.40 -14.22 -8.53
CA GLU A 156 3.62 -14.67 -9.19
C GLU A 156 4.02 -16.08 -8.74
N THR A 157 4.01 -16.34 -7.43
CA THR A 157 4.37 -17.64 -6.86
C THR A 157 3.37 -18.72 -7.29
N THR A 158 2.08 -18.40 -7.35
CA THR A 158 1.02 -19.31 -7.83
C THR A 158 1.22 -19.67 -9.31
N VAL A 159 1.56 -18.69 -10.15
CA VAL A 159 1.84 -18.91 -11.58
C VAL A 159 3.07 -19.81 -11.76
N ILE A 160 4.16 -19.55 -11.05
CA ILE A 160 5.36 -20.38 -11.12
C ILE A 160 5.09 -21.81 -10.62
N PHE A 161 4.35 -21.95 -9.52
CA PHE A 161 3.97 -23.26 -8.97
C PHE A 161 3.14 -24.07 -9.96
N THR A 162 2.09 -23.46 -10.53
CA THR A 162 1.23 -24.12 -11.52
C THR A 162 1.99 -24.50 -12.79
N ALA A 163 2.90 -23.65 -13.27
CA ALA A 163 3.78 -23.96 -14.40
C ALA A 163 4.71 -25.15 -14.08
N GLY A 164 5.30 -25.18 -12.89
CA GLY A 164 6.14 -26.30 -12.43
C GLY A 164 5.38 -27.63 -12.39
N VAL A 165 4.15 -27.61 -11.85
CA VAL A 165 3.26 -28.78 -11.85
C VAL A 165 2.94 -29.22 -13.28
N ALA A 166 2.62 -28.28 -14.19
CA ALA A 166 2.33 -28.58 -15.59
C ALA A 166 3.52 -29.26 -16.30
N VAL A 167 4.73 -28.74 -16.12
CA VAL A 167 5.95 -29.34 -16.69
C VAL A 167 6.20 -30.74 -16.14
N LEU A 168 6.04 -30.96 -14.84
CA LEU A 168 6.17 -32.28 -14.22
C LEU A 168 5.15 -33.28 -14.77
N LEU A 169 3.91 -32.84 -15.03
CA LEU A 169 2.87 -33.67 -15.64
C LEU A 169 3.20 -34.01 -17.10
N LEU A 170 3.72 -33.06 -17.89
CA LEU A 170 4.11 -33.29 -19.28
C LEU A 170 5.32 -34.23 -19.42
N LEU A 171 6.33 -34.06 -18.56
CA LEU A 171 7.53 -34.90 -18.56
C LEU A 171 7.33 -36.26 -17.89
N ARG A 172 6.17 -36.49 -17.24
CA ARG A 172 5.83 -37.77 -16.62
C ARG A 172 5.73 -38.85 -17.68
N ARG A 173 6.79 -39.65 -17.80
CA ARG A 173 6.88 -40.79 -18.72
C ARG A 173 5.77 -41.82 -18.46
N THR A 174 4.71 -41.77 -19.26
CA THR A 174 3.67 -42.81 -19.36
C THR A 174 4.15 -43.90 -20.33
N GLY A 175 4.90 -44.88 -19.83
CA GLY A 175 5.29 -46.02 -20.66
C GLY A 175 5.46 -47.30 -19.86
N LYS A 176 4.60 -48.30 -20.13
CA LYS A 176 5.07 -49.68 -20.19
C LYS A 176 5.93 -49.76 -21.46
N ARG A 177 7.17 -50.22 -21.34
CA ARG A 177 7.95 -50.63 -22.53
C ARG A 177 7.13 -51.71 -23.24
N PRO A 178 6.81 -51.56 -24.54
CA PRO A 178 6.42 -52.72 -25.33
C PRO A 178 7.67 -53.62 -25.43
N GLU A 179 7.51 -54.88 -25.05
CA GLU A 179 8.47 -55.95 -25.32
C GLU A 179 8.43 -56.34 -26.80
#